data_AF-A8S450-F1
#
_entry.id   AF-A8S450-F1
#
_cell.length_a   1.000
_cell.length_b   1.000
_cell.length_c   1.000
_cell.angle_alpha   90.00
_cell.angle_beta   90.00
_cell.angle_gamma   90.00
#
_symmetry.space_group_name_H-M   'P 1'
#
loop_
_entity.id
_entity.type
_entity.pdbx_description
1 polymer ?
#
loop_
_entity_poly.entity_id
_entity_poly.type
_entity_poly.pdbx_seq_one_letter_code
_entity_poly.pdbx_strand_id
1 'polypeptide(L)'
;MIEWITNNKEWIFSGIGITLIVGVIATFCYLKKKLYRKKYIWKPQTLMRNKSIAKDISTHPKDIAFDIEKGDIQLEYYVSGLDAFIQLLQKFILTERRKYPIYGNTYGIDESISIFTEQDVVEFQRQCNNIELHLIDYFKEWIEEIYQIRRNGNHLTNELKVSGKAETVKCIVPNRHKEGREK
;
A
#
# COMPACT_ATOMS: atom_id res chain seq x y z
N MET A 1 -30.74 30.11 6.86
CA MET A 1 -29.37 30.01 6.28
C MET A 1 -29.14 31.06 5.22
N ILE A 2 -30.04 31.21 4.24
CA ILE A 2 -29.95 32.24 3.18
C ILE A 2 -30.00 33.66 3.77
N GLU A 3 -30.94 33.97 4.67
CA GLU A 3 -31.05 35.31 5.31
C GLU A 3 -29.81 35.71 6.11
N TRP A 4 -29.16 34.76 6.80
CA TRP A 4 -27.94 35.03 7.57
C TRP A 4 -26.76 35.36 6.66
N ILE A 5 -26.63 34.68 5.51
CA ILE A 5 -25.57 34.94 4.52
C ILE A 5 -25.75 36.33 3.88
N THR A 6 -26.99 36.72 3.57
CA THR A 6 -27.27 38.07 3.05
C THR A 6 -26.93 39.16 4.07
N ASN A 7 -27.21 38.92 5.35
CA ASN A 7 -26.95 39.90 6.42
C ASN A 7 -25.47 40.01 6.83
N ASN A 8 -24.62 39.05 6.45
CA ASN A 8 -23.20 39.02 6.84
C ASN A 8 -22.24 39.08 5.65
N LYS A 9 -22.74 39.47 4.47
CA LYS A 9 -22.02 39.38 3.19
C LYS A 9 -20.71 40.16 3.19
N GLU A 10 -20.71 41.39 3.73
CA GLU A 10 -19.50 42.23 3.79
C GLU A 10 -18.41 41.65 4.70
N TRP A 11 -18.80 41.04 5.82
CA TRP A 11 -17.87 40.38 6.72
C TRP A 11 -17.29 39.11 6.08
N ILE A 12 -18.12 38.30 5.40
CA ILE A 12 -17.69 37.08 4.70
C ILE A 12 -16.64 37.39 3.62
N PHE A 13 -16.83 38.48 2.86
CA PHE A 13 -15.89 38.91 1.82
C PHE A 13 -14.78 39.85 2.32
N SER A 14 -14.75 40.15 3.62
CA SER A 14 -13.61 40.85 4.23
C SER A 14 -12.38 39.95 4.24
N GLY A 15 -11.17 40.53 4.22
CA GLY A 15 -9.93 39.77 4.30
C GLY A 15 -9.86 38.84 5.54
N ILE A 16 -10.45 39.26 6.65
CA ILE A 16 -10.54 38.46 7.89
C ILE A 16 -11.53 37.30 7.74
N GLY A 17 -12.72 37.57 7.17
CA GLY A 17 -13.75 36.56 6.93
C GLY A 17 -13.30 35.46 5.98
N ILE A 18 -12.66 35.82 4.87
CA ILE A 18 -12.10 34.86 3.91
C ILE A 18 -11.03 33.99 4.59
N THR A 19 -10.12 34.59 5.36
CA THR A 19 -9.04 33.87 6.04
C THR A 19 -9.60 32.84 7.04
N LEU A 20 -10.63 33.20 7.80
CA LEU A 20 -11.30 32.27 8.72
C LEU A 20 -11.99 31.11 7.97
N ILE A 21 -12.73 31.41 6.89
CA ILE A 21 -13.41 30.38 6.09
C ILE A 21 -12.40 29.41 5.46
N VAL A 22 -11.34 29.92 4.85
CA VAL A 22 -10.25 29.11 4.29
C VAL A 22 -9.58 28.26 5.37
N GLY A 23 -9.31 28.83 6.55
CA GLY A 23 -8.75 28.11 7.69
C GLY A 23 -9.65 26.96 8.17
N VAL A 24 -10.96 27.17 8.25
CA VAL A 24 -11.94 26.13 8.62
C VAL A 24 -11.99 25.02 7.57
N ILE A 25 -12.05 25.36 6.27
CA ILE A 25 -12.04 24.39 5.17
C ILE A 25 -10.73 23.58 5.19
N ALA A 26 -9.58 24.24 5.33
CA ALA A 26 -8.29 23.58 5.40
C ALA A 26 -8.19 22.61 6.59
N THR A 27 -8.68 23.03 7.76
CA THR A 27 -8.71 22.20 8.98
C THR A 27 -9.63 20.99 8.79
N PHE A 28 -10.82 21.19 8.22
CA PHE A 28 -11.76 20.10 7.92
C PHE A 28 -11.18 19.11 6.92
N CYS A 29 -10.55 19.59 5.84
CA CYS A 29 -9.84 18.77 4.86
C CYS A 29 -8.69 17.98 5.50
N TYR A 30 -7.91 18.62 6.38
CA TYR A 30 -6.84 17.97 7.13
C TYR A 30 -7.37 16.85 8.04
N LEU A 31 -8.42 17.12 8.82
CA LEU A 31 -9.05 16.15 9.72
C LEU A 31 -9.63 14.98 8.94
N LYS A 32 -10.35 15.24 7.84
CA LYS A 32 -10.83 14.18 6.93
C LYS A 32 -9.67 13.33 6.43
N LYS A 33 -8.61 13.94 5.88
CA LYS A 33 -7.43 13.21 5.38
C LYS A 33 -6.77 12.35 6.47
N LYS A 34 -6.70 12.85 7.70
CA LYS A 34 -6.17 12.12 8.87
C LYS A 34 -7.05 10.92 9.25
N LEU A 35 -8.37 11.09 9.24
CA LEU A 35 -9.35 10.01 9.48
C LEU A 35 -9.31 8.93 8.39
N TYR A 36 -9.31 9.34 7.11
CA TYR A 36 -9.19 8.40 5.98
C TYR A 36 -7.90 7.57 6.04
N ARG A 37 -6.78 8.18 6.46
CA ARG A 37 -5.50 7.47 6.65
C ARG A 37 -5.55 6.42 7.76
N LYS A 38 -6.39 6.59 8.78
CA LYS A 38 -6.56 5.61 9.87
C LYS A 38 -7.57 4.51 9.50
N LYS A 39 -8.48 4.78 8.57
CA LYS A 39 -9.59 3.88 8.21
C LYS A 39 -9.12 2.61 7.47
N TYR A 40 -8.15 2.76 6.57
CA TYR A 40 -7.63 1.66 5.75
C TYR A 40 -6.33 1.09 6.33
N ILE A 41 -6.44 0.62 7.56
CA ILE A 41 -5.37 -0.10 8.25
C ILE A 41 -5.93 -1.45 8.68
N TRP A 42 -5.23 -2.50 8.30
CA TRP A 42 -5.49 -3.86 8.70
C TRP A 42 -4.29 -4.38 9.51
N LYS A 43 -4.59 -5.11 10.58
CA LYS A 43 -3.62 -5.81 11.43
C LYS A 43 -4.16 -7.22 11.67
N PRO A 44 -3.30 -8.25 11.75
CA PRO A 44 -3.74 -9.60 12.06
C PRO A 44 -4.33 -9.64 13.48
N GLN A 45 -5.43 -10.37 13.65
CA GLN A 45 -6.04 -10.59 14.97
C GLN A 45 -5.13 -11.43 15.87
N THR A 46 -4.49 -12.43 15.28
CA THR A 46 -3.45 -13.25 15.89
C THR A 46 -2.25 -13.20 14.98
N LEU A 47 -1.08 -12.92 15.54
CA LEU A 47 0.14 -12.75 14.76
C LEU A 47 0.44 -14.04 13.99
N MET A 48 0.31 -13.98 12.67
CA MET A 48 0.50 -15.15 11.82
C MET A 48 1.99 -15.34 11.61
N ARG A 49 2.53 -16.33 12.30
CA ARG A 49 3.92 -16.74 12.19
C ARG A 49 4.04 -17.82 11.15
N ASN A 50 5.06 -17.67 10.34
CA ASN A 50 5.50 -18.76 9.52
C ASN A 50 5.97 -19.95 10.40
N LYS A 51 5.55 -21.16 10.02
CA LYS A 51 5.87 -22.39 10.76
C LYS A 51 7.24 -22.96 10.36
N SER A 52 7.82 -22.52 9.23
CA SER A 52 9.14 -22.96 8.77
C SER A 52 10.26 -22.04 9.23
N ILE A 53 11.48 -22.60 9.33
CA ILE A 53 12.70 -21.82 9.55
C ILE A 53 12.94 -20.97 8.30
N ALA A 54 12.79 -19.66 8.45
CA ALA A 54 13.04 -18.71 7.37
C ALA A 54 14.56 -18.54 7.14
N LYS A 55 14.96 -18.55 5.87
CA LYS A 55 16.33 -18.28 5.42
C LYS A 55 16.66 -16.81 5.64
N ASP A 56 17.92 -16.53 5.97
CA ASP A 56 18.40 -15.15 6.10
C ASP A 56 18.18 -14.38 4.78
N ILE A 57 17.60 -13.19 4.87
CA ILE A 57 17.26 -12.38 3.70
C ILE A 57 18.46 -12.02 2.82
N SER A 58 19.68 -12.02 3.38
CA SER A 58 20.93 -11.81 2.62
C SER A 58 21.17 -12.88 1.56
N THR A 59 20.54 -14.05 1.70
CA THR A 59 20.63 -15.16 0.73
C THR A 59 19.64 -15.05 -0.43
N HIS A 60 18.75 -14.06 -0.42
CA HIS A 60 17.78 -13.88 -1.50
C HIS A 60 18.49 -13.59 -2.84
N PRO A 61 18.12 -14.29 -3.93
CA PRO A 61 18.80 -14.15 -5.22
C PRO A 61 18.84 -12.71 -5.74
N LYS A 62 19.86 -12.42 -6.54
CA LYS A 62 19.95 -11.14 -7.25
C LYS A 62 18.88 -11.07 -8.34
N ASP A 63 18.36 -9.87 -8.56
CA ASP A 63 17.43 -9.56 -9.65
C ASP A 63 17.89 -8.30 -10.38
N ILE A 64 17.48 -8.13 -11.64
CA ILE A 64 17.70 -6.87 -12.37
C ILE A 64 16.83 -5.81 -11.70
N ALA A 65 17.41 -4.63 -11.44
CA ALA A 65 16.68 -3.53 -10.82
C ALA A 65 15.48 -3.11 -11.70
N PHE A 66 14.36 -2.85 -11.05
CA PHE A 66 13.10 -2.49 -11.69
C PHE A 66 12.53 -1.26 -11.01
N ASP A 67 12.31 -0.20 -11.77
CA ASP A 67 11.65 1.01 -11.29
C ASP A 67 10.15 0.73 -11.16
N ILE A 68 9.71 0.39 -9.96
CA ILE A 68 8.32 0.05 -9.68
C ILE A 68 7.40 1.25 -9.90
N GLU A 69 7.85 2.49 -9.74
CA GLU A 69 7.02 3.66 -10.02
C GLU A 69 6.83 3.82 -11.54
N LYS A 70 7.92 3.73 -12.33
CA LYS A 70 7.86 3.94 -13.79
C LYS A 70 7.39 2.74 -14.61
N GLY A 71 7.53 1.52 -14.09
CA GLY A 71 7.27 0.30 -14.88
C GLY A 71 8.41 -0.15 -15.76
N ASP A 72 9.63 0.32 -15.51
CA ASP A 72 10.77 0.11 -16.39
C ASP A 72 11.88 -0.72 -15.74
N ILE A 73 12.52 -1.56 -16.54
CA ILE A 73 13.71 -2.32 -16.17
C ILE A 73 14.93 -1.40 -16.27
N GLN A 74 15.78 -1.42 -15.25
CA GLN A 74 17.05 -0.72 -15.22
C GLN A 74 18.18 -1.71 -15.54
N LEU A 75 18.43 -1.97 -16.83
CA LEU A 75 19.28 -3.06 -17.33
C LEU A 75 20.72 -3.06 -16.79
N GLU A 76 21.25 -1.90 -16.38
CA GLU A 76 22.63 -1.75 -15.87
C GLU A 76 22.75 -1.96 -14.35
N TYR A 77 21.62 -2.11 -13.64
CA TYR A 77 21.58 -2.17 -12.18
C TYR A 77 21.03 -3.51 -11.70
N TYR A 78 21.64 -4.05 -10.66
CA TYR A 78 21.18 -5.27 -9.99
C TYR A 78 20.89 -4.96 -8.52
N VAL A 79 19.81 -5.56 -8.02
CA VAL A 79 19.44 -5.55 -6.60
C VAL A 79 19.69 -6.93 -6.02
N SER A 80 19.92 -7.01 -4.71
CA SER A 80 20.21 -8.28 -4.03
C SER A 80 19.68 -8.29 -2.60
N GLY A 81 19.52 -9.47 -2.01
CA GLY A 81 19.08 -9.61 -0.62
C GLY A 81 17.71 -8.96 -0.39
N LEU A 82 17.66 -8.04 0.58
CA LEU A 82 16.41 -7.36 0.96
C LEU A 82 15.79 -6.54 -0.19
N ASP A 83 16.60 -5.82 -0.97
CA ASP A 83 16.07 -4.94 -2.02
C ASP A 83 15.45 -5.74 -3.17
N ALA A 84 16.10 -6.84 -3.55
CA ALA A 84 15.56 -7.78 -4.54
C ALA A 84 14.27 -8.44 -4.04
N PHE A 85 14.22 -8.80 -2.75
CA PHE A 85 13.00 -9.35 -2.14
C PHE A 85 11.86 -8.32 -2.11
N ILE A 86 12.13 -7.06 -1.75
CA ILE A 86 11.11 -6.01 -1.74
C ILE A 86 10.58 -5.76 -3.14
N GLN A 87 11.46 -5.71 -4.14
CA GLN A 87 11.09 -5.62 -5.54
C GLN A 87 10.19 -6.79 -5.98
N LEU A 88 10.55 -8.02 -5.62
CA LEU A 88 9.73 -9.21 -5.92
C LEU A 88 8.34 -9.13 -5.26
N LEU A 89 8.29 -8.71 -4.01
CA LEU A 89 7.03 -8.54 -3.26
C LEU A 89 6.13 -7.46 -3.89
N GLN A 90 6.71 -6.33 -4.32
CA GLN A 90 5.98 -5.28 -5.03
C GLN A 90 5.43 -5.80 -6.37
N LYS A 91 6.24 -6.50 -7.17
CA LYS A 91 5.81 -7.12 -8.44
C LYS A 91 4.68 -8.12 -8.21
N PHE A 92 4.79 -8.95 -7.16
CA PHE A 92 3.79 -9.94 -6.81
C PHE A 92 2.43 -9.30 -6.48
N ILE A 93 2.41 -8.28 -5.61
CA ILE A 93 1.16 -7.59 -5.22
C ILE A 93 0.51 -6.88 -6.42
N LEU A 94 1.32 -6.32 -7.33
CA LEU A 94 0.83 -5.65 -8.54
C LEU A 94 0.38 -6.61 -9.65
N THR A 95 0.70 -7.89 -9.52
CA THR A 95 0.34 -8.88 -10.54
C THR A 95 -0.99 -9.52 -10.17
N GLU A 96 -1.97 -9.36 -11.05
CA GLU A 96 -3.20 -10.14 -11.00
C GLU A 96 -2.87 -11.62 -11.19
N ARG A 97 -3.42 -12.44 -10.30
CA ARG A 97 -3.22 -13.89 -10.34
C ARG A 97 -3.63 -14.45 -11.70
N ARG A 98 -2.82 -15.36 -12.25
CA ARG A 98 -3.00 -16.00 -13.58
C ARG A 98 -2.94 -15.06 -14.79
N LYS A 99 -2.61 -13.78 -14.60
CA LYS A 99 -2.47 -12.83 -15.73
C LYS A 99 -1.40 -13.25 -16.73
N TYR A 100 -0.30 -13.82 -16.24
CA TYR A 100 0.84 -14.23 -17.05
C TYR A 100 1.08 -15.74 -16.94
N PRO A 101 0.84 -16.52 -18.00
CA PRO A 101 0.99 -17.99 -17.97
C PRO A 101 2.38 -18.47 -17.54
N ILE A 102 3.42 -17.70 -17.83
CA ILE A 102 4.82 -18.04 -17.52
C ILE A 102 5.11 -18.15 -16.02
N TYR A 103 4.31 -17.52 -15.16
CA TYR A 103 4.51 -17.54 -13.70
C TYR A 103 3.64 -18.59 -12.99
N GLY A 104 2.87 -19.38 -13.75
CA GLY A 104 1.97 -20.39 -13.19
C GLY A 104 0.75 -19.80 -12.46
N ASN A 105 0.02 -20.65 -11.74
CA ASN A 105 -1.28 -20.30 -11.15
C ASN A 105 -1.19 -19.70 -9.74
N THR A 106 -0.01 -19.69 -9.11
CA THR A 106 0.20 -19.26 -7.72
C THR A 106 0.83 -17.88 -7.61
N TYR A 107 1.39 -17.35 -8.70
CA TYR A 107 1.98 -16.01 -8.71
C TYR A 107 0.92 -14.91 -8.82
N GLY A 108 1.07 -13.88 -7.99
CA GLY A 108 0.14 -12.76 -7.91
C GLY A 108 -1.02 -12.97 -6.92
N ILE A 109 -1.81 -11.91 -6.77
CA ILE A 109 -3.00 -11.88 -5.91
C ILE A 109 -4.26 -11.57 -6.72
N ASP A 110 -5.41 -12.04 -6.26
CA ASP A 110 -6.71 -11.79 -6.90
C ASP A 110 -7.13 -10.33 -6.68
N GLU A 111 -6.69 -9.72 -5.58
CA GLU A 111 -7.03 -8.37 -5.16
C GLU A 111 -6.10 -7.27 -5.74
N SER A 112 -5.24 -7.60 -6.72
CA SER A 112 -4.14 -6.71 -7.19
C SER A 112 -4.63 -5.34 -7.65
N ILE A 113 -5.84 -5.27 -8.21
CA ILE A 113 -6.47 -4.01 -8.64
C ILE A 113 -7.30 -3.41 -7.50
N SER A 114 -8.20 -4.21 -6.90
CA SER A 114 -9.22 -3.73 -5.97
C SER A 114 -8.64 -3.18 -4.67
N ILE A 115 -7.53 -3.75 -4.17
CA ILE A 115 -6.95 -3.36 -2.88
C ILE A 115 -6.59 -1.87 -2.83
N PHE A 116 -6.21 -1.28 -3.96
CA PHE A 116 -5.85 0.13 -4.05
C PHE A 116 -7.04 1.09 -4.17
N THR A 117 -8.23 0.59 -4.53
CA THR A 117 -9.41 1.44 -4.81
C THR A 117 -10.62 1.14 -3.93
N GLU A 118 -10.64 0.02 -3.21
CA GLU A 118 -11.75 -0.42 -2.33
C GLU A 118 -12.17 0.68 -1.34
N GLN A 119 -13.46 1.03 -1.25
CA GLN A 119 -13.95 2.09 -0.36
C GLN A 119 -14.62 1.55 0.90
N ASP A 120 -15.07 0.30 0.89
CA ASP A 120 -15.54 -0.36 2.09
C ASP A 120 -14.35 -0.83 2.94
N VAL A 121 -14.36 -0.47 4.22
CA VAL A 121 -13.30 -0.82 5.16
C VAL A 121 -13.33 -2.30 5.48
N VAL A 122 -14.53 -2.87 5.61
CA VAL A 122 -14.69 -4.28 5.94
C VAL A 122 -14.17 -5.13 4.80
N GLU A 123 -14.54 -4.77 3.57
CA GLU A 123 -14.02 -5.42 2.37
C GLU A 123 -12.51 -5.20 2.20
N PHE A 124 -11.98 -3.99 2.45
CA PHE A 124 -10.54 -3.75 2.45
C PHE A 124 -9.80 -4.66 3.45
N GLN A 125 -10.34 -4.81 4.66
CA GLN A 125 -9.77 -5.70 5.67
C GLN A 125 -9.85 -7.18 5.26
N ARG A 126 -10.95 -7.60 4.63
CA ARG A 126 -11.10 -8.94 4.06
C ARG A 126 -10.07 -9.21 2.98
N GLN A 127 -9.85 -8.26 2.07
CA GLN A 127 -8.82 -8.34 1.03
C GLN A 127 -7.42 -8.38 1.66
N CYS A 128 -7.14 -7.60 2.70
CA CYS A 128 -5.87 -7.66 3.43
C CYS A 128 -5.62 -9.04 4.06
N ASN A 129 -6.63 -9.67 4.67
CA ASN A 129 -6.50 -11.04 5.20
C ASN A 129 -6.14 -12.04 4.09
N ASN A 130 -6.79 -11.96 2.93
CA ASN A 130 -6.47 -12.82 1.79
C ASN A 130 -5.04 -12.62 1.30
N ILE A 131 -4.61 -11.37 1.17
CA ILE A 131 -3.24 -11.01 0.77
C ILE A 131 -2.23 -11.57 1.78
N GLU A 132 -2.46 -11.38 3.08
CA GLU A 132 -1.58 -11.90 4.14
C GLU A 132 -1.37 -13.42 3.99
N LEU A 133 -2.46 -14.18 3.87
CA LEU A 133 -2.41 -15.63 3.73
C LEU A 133 -1.55 -16.07 2.54
N HIS A 134 -1.71 -15.40 1.39
CA HIS A 134 -0.92 -15.68 0.20
C HIS A 134 0.55 -15.28 0.36
N LEU A 135 0.82 -14.14 0.99
CA LEU A 135 2.19 -13.66 1.20
C LEU A 135 2.97 -14.59 2.12
N ILE A 136 2.36 -15.03 3.23
CA ILE A 136 3.01 -15.94 4.17
C ILE A 136 3.29 -17.28 3.52
N ASP A 137 2.35 -17.85 2.75
CA ASP A 137 2.57 -19.14 2.10
C ASP A 137 3.60 -19.06 0.97
N TYR A 138 3.49 -18.07 0.08
CA TYR A 138 4.36 -17.93 -1.08
C TYR A 138 5.79 -17.53 -0.68
N PHE A 139 5.95 -16.64 0.29
CA PHE A 139 7.26 -16.13 0.74
C PHE A 139 7.71 -16.73 2.07
N LYS A 140 7.22 -17.91 2.44
CA LYS A 140 7.59 -18.63 3.68
C LYS A 140 9.08 -18.91 3.83
N GLU A 141 9.88 -18.76 2.78
CA GLU A 141 11.33 -18.90 2.94
C GLU A 141 11.98 -17.66 3.56
N TRP A 142 11.32 -16.50 3.54
CA TRP A 142 11.93 -15.22 3.94
C TRP A 142 11.08 -14.41 4.93
N ILE A 143 9.75 -14.47 4.83
CA ILE A 143 8.84 -13.79 5.75
C ILE A 143 8.67 -14.63 7.01
N GLU A 144 8.92 -14.01 8.16
CA GLU A 144 8.63 -14.58 9.48
C GLU A 144 7.22 -14.21 9.93
N GLU A 145 6.86 -12.94 9.80
CA GLU A 145 5.61 -12.35 10.31
C GLU A 145 5.15 -11.19 9.42
N ILE A 146 3.84 -10.98 9.32
CA ILE A 146 3.24 -9.76 8.74
C ILE A 146 2.58 -8.99 9.88
N TYR A 147 2.96 -7.73 10.07
CA TYR A 147 2.45 -6.90 11.17
C TYR A 147 1.25 -6.08 10.77
N GLN A 148 1.26 -5.54 9.55
CA GLN A 148 0.24 -4.59 9.12
C GLN A 148 0.20 -4.47 7.60
N ILE A 149 -1.00 -4.29 7.07
CA ILE A 149 -1.24 -3.80 5.71
C ILE A 149 -2.03 -2.51 5.84
N ARG A 150 -1.53 -1.42 5.26
CA ARG A 150 -2.21 -0.11 5.29
C ARG A 150 -2.25 0.50 3.91
N ARG A 151 -3.32 1.23 3.60
CA ARG A 151 -3.40 2.03 2.39
C ARG A 151 -3.32 3.51 2.71
N ASN A 152 -2.34 4.18 2.12
CA ASN A 152 -2.12 5.62 2.23
C ASN A 152 -2.22 6.27 0.86
N GLY A 153 -3.37 6.87 0.56
CA GLY A 153 -3.61 7.44 -0.77
C GLY A 153 -3.58 6.35 -1.85
N ASN A 154 -2.69 6.49 -2.82
CA ASN A 154 -2.47 5.53 -3.90
C ASN A 154 -1.42 4.47 -3.59
N HIS A 155 -0.92 4.38 -2.35
CA HIS A 155 0.10 3.39 -1.97
C HIS A 155 -0.45 2.38 -0.96
N LEU A 156 -0.06 1.12 -1.10
CA LEU A 156 -0.21 0.09 -0.09
C LEU A 156 1.14 -0.07 0.64
N THR A 157 1.14 -0.11 1.96
CA THR A 157 2.34 -0.36 2.76
C THR A 157 2.13 -1.64 3.56
N ASN A 158 3.01 -2.62 3.34
CA ASN A 158 3.08 -3.86 4.10
C ASN A 158 4.25 -3.76 5.07
N GLU A 159 3.96 -3.89 6.36
CA GLU A 159 4.96 -3.92 7.42
C GLU A 159 5.14 -5.37 7.86
N LEU A 160 6.36 -5.88 7.77
CA LEU A 160 6.64 -7.31 7.94
C LEU A 160 8.00 -7.54 8.59
N LYS A 161 8.17 -8.73 9.14
CA LYS A 161 9.42 -9.26 9.66
C LYS A 161 10.02 -10.22 8.66
N VAL A 162 11.28 -9.98 8.29
CA VAL A 162 12.07 -10.92 7.50
C VAL A 162 13.19 -11.48 8.36
N SER A 163 13.57 -12.72 8.06
CA SER A 163 14.72 -13.37 8.70
C SER A 163 16.02 -12.64 8.36
N GLY A 164 16.92 -12.51 9.33
CA GLY A 164 18.19 -11.79 9.19
C GLY A 164 18.09 -10.26 9.35
N LYS A 165 16.91 -9.69 9.64
CA LYS A 165 16.75 -8.25 9.95
C LYS A 165 16.13 -8.05 11.32
N ALA A 166 16.78 -7.25 12.17
CA ALA A 166 16.25 -6.91 13.49
C ALA A 166 14.99 -6.04 13.40
N GLU A 167 14.99 -5.08 12.48
CA GLU A 167 13.94 -4.07 12.33
C GLU A 167 12.76 -4.53 11.48
N THR A 168 11.62 -3.86 11.65
CA THR A 168 10.46 -4.01 10.76
C THR A 168 10.77 -3.50 9.37
N VAL A 169 10.55 -4.33 8.37
CA VAL A 169 10.69 -3.99 6.96
C VAL A 169 9.38 -3.39 6.44
N LYS A 170 9.48 -2.33 5.65
CA LYS A 170 8.34 -1.68 4.99
C LYS A 170 8.42 -1.87 3.48
N CYS A 171 7.47 -2.60 2.93
CA CYS A 171 7.27 -2.71 1.50
C CYS A 171 6.18 -1.73 1.06
N ILE A 172 6.54 -0.72 0.26
CA ILE A 172 5.61 0.28 -0.26
C ILE A 172 5.29 -0.06 -1.73
N VAL A 173 4.02 -0.28 -2.04
CA VAL A 173 3.56 -0.65 -3.39
C VAL A 173 2.72 0.50 -3.94
N PRO A 174 3.13 1.17 -5.04
CA PRO A 174 2.34 2.21 -5.68
C PRO A 174 1.24 1.62 -6.56
N ASN A 175 0.07 2.27 -6.60
CA ASN A 175 -1.03 1.89 -7.49
C ASN A 175 -0.72 2.30 -8.94
N ARG A 176 -0.30 1.35 -9.76
CA ARG A 176 -0.08 1.55 -11.20
C ARG A 176 -1.28 1.30 -12.10
N HIS A 177 -2.39 0.79 -11.58
CA HIS A 177 -3.58 0.53 -12.39
C HIS A 177 -4.29 1.81 -12.85
N LYS A 178 -3.95 2.97 -12.26
CA LYS A 178 -4.50 4.27 -12.67
C LYS A 178 -3.83 4.86 -13.92
N GLU A 179 -2.56 4.55 -14.17
CA GLU A 179 -1.79 5.17 -15.27
C GLU A 179 -2.09 4.54 -16.64
N GLY A 180 -2.66 3.33 -16.67
CA GLY A 180 -3.06 2.65 -17.91
C GLY A 180 -4.39 3.08 -18.52
N ARG A 181 -5.11 4.05 -17.94
CA ARG A 181 -6.42 4.53 -18.44
C ARG A 181 -6.35 5.87 -19.20
N GLU A 182 -5.17 6.46 -19.32
CA GLU A 182 -4.91 7.67 -20.11
C GLU A 182 -3.95 7.36 -21.26
N LYS A 183 -4.34 6.42 -22.14
CA LYS A 183 -3.76 6.27 -23.49
C LYS A 183 -4.84 5.89 -24.48
#